data_AF-A0A527HD36-F1
#
_entry.id   AF-A0A527HD36-F1
#
_cell.length_a   1.000
_cell.length_b   1.000
_cell.length_c   1.000
_cell.angle_alpha   90.00
_cell.angle_beta   90.00
_cell.angle_gamma   90.00
#
_symmetry.space_group_name_H-M   'P 1'
#
loop_
_entity.id
_entity.type
_entity.pdbx_description
1 polymer ?
#
loop_
_entity_poly.entity_id
_entity_poly.type
_entity_poly.pdbx_seq_one_letter_code
_entity_poly.pdbx_strand_id
1 'polypeptide(L)'
;MARYWYRISIRGLGGGSVFFTVLPVGGRPPSKARSRAFLISDNWDDWFEFSTMYFLTYIDADGESRDIGSVKIGQVGMEKPQRRPDIPERFEALEEQFFSLGQDDTYYAALNEIGPELRDRILEGLRDLAFDSDLFERALQERVTGLSLLRSVSTQAVRGQYRRMARGGARVTPFEFSYRMPRDRRSITQRVELTFGVFPEVQPPTNIHVITGRNGVGKTYLLNSMTEAFLDDNDRAKGRFVVSHDDEDAGSFTGLVSVSFSAFDDFTPISVPRDKSSGPQYSYIGLKRIGVSASGRPLAPKSPNYLGRDFSESVQICRQGARVSRWRRALQTLEADPIFQDADVAQLANEDEEDVAPEASRLFANLSSGHKIVLLTITRLVETVEERTLVLLDEPEAHLHPPLLSAFIRAVSDLLINRNGVAIIATHSPVVLQEVPMSCVWKIRRNGRTVVAERPEIETFGENVGILTREVFGLEVTGSGFHRMLRDQVAAGGDFDEIVEHFVGQLGLEGQAIVRGLIAARDANGDD
;
A
#
# COMPACT_ATOMS: atom_id res chain seq x y z
N MET A 1 -48.55 17.76 2.21
CA MET A 1 -49.25 18.48 1.12
C MET A 1 -48.29 18.65 -0.04
N ALA A 2 -48.69 18.12 -1.21
CA ALA A 2 -48.19 18.35 -2.57
C ALA A 2 -46.68 18.26 -2.87
N ARG A 3 -46.28 17.08 -3.40
CA ARG A 3 -45.08 16.86 -4.24
C ARG A 3 -45.29 17.53 -5.61
N TYR A 4 -44.38 18.41 -6.02
CA TYR A 4 -44.30 18.89 -7.40
C TYR A 4 -43.44 17.92 -8.22
N TRP A 5 -44.10 17.13 -9.07
CA TRP A 5 -43.49 16.34 -10.12
C TRP A 5 -43.34 17.22 -11.37
N TYR A 6 -42.11 17.54 -11.77
CA TYR A 6 -41.84 18.06 -13.11
C TYR A 6 -41.78 16.87 -14.07
N ARG A 7 -42.88 16.67 -14.80
CA ARG A 7 -43.02 15.65 -15.83
C ARG A 7 -42.52 16.25 -17.15
N ILE A 8 -41.22 16.09 -17.45
CA ILE A 8 -40.70 16.39 -18.78
C ILE A 8 -41.11 15.25 -19.69
N SER A 9 -42.01 15.56 -20.62
CA SER A 9 -42.51 14.66 -21.66
C SER A 9 -41.42 14.42 -22.71
N ILE A 10 -40.68 13.32 -22.59
CA ILE A 10 -39.91 12.77 -23.71
C ILE A 10 -40.90 12.07 -24.65
N ARG A 11 -41.47 12.85 -25.58
CA ARG A 11 -42.14 12.32 -26.77
C ARG A 11 -41.25 12.62 -27.96
N GLY A 12 -40.56 11.60 -28.45
CA GLY A 12 -39.92 11.67 -29.77
C GLY A 12 -38.64 10.88 -29.96
N LEU A 13 -38.59 9.58 -29.62
CA LEU A 13 -37.72 8.60 -30.28
C LEU A 13 -38.45 7.24 -30.26
N GLY A 14 -38.92 6.81 -31.43
CA GLY A 14 -39.54 5.50 -31.63
C GLY A 14 -38.49 4.41 -31.80
N GLY A 15 -38.74 3.26 -31.17
CA GLY A 15 -37.89 2.06 -31.17
C GLY A 15 -37.23 1.87 -29.81
N GLY A 16 -37.66 0.85 -29.04
CA GLY A 16 -37.05 0.52 -27.75
C GLY A 16 -35.55 0.25 -27.93
N SER A 17 -34.72 1.22 -27.57
CA SER A 17 -33.30 1.23 -27.92
C SER A 17 -32.48 0.54 -26.84
N VAL A 18 -32.47 -0.80 -26.88
CA VAL A 18 -31.69 -1.69 -25.99
C VAL A 18 -30.33 -1.07 -25.61
N PHE A 19 -30.15 -0.68 -24.36
CA PHE A 19 -28.91 -0.07 -23.87
C PHE A 19 -27.75 -1.05 -23.67
N PHE A 20 -28.00 -2.21 -23.06
CA PHE A 20 -26.98 -3.24 -22.81
C PHE A 20 -27.03 -4.38 -23.84
N THR A 21 -25.88 -4.88 -24.24
CA THR A 21 -25.78 -6.09 -25.09
C THR A 21 -24.66 -7.00 -24.59
N VAL A 22 -24.97 -8.27 -24.39
CA VAL A 22 -24.00 -9.29 -23.98
C VAL A 22 -23.33 -9.86 -25.24
N LEU A 23 -22.01 -9.95 -25.20
CA LEU A 23 -21.19 -10.54 -26.26
C LEU A 23 -20.48 -11.80 -25.73
N PRO A 24 -20.25 -12.81 -26.59
CA PRO A 24 -19.45 -13.98 -26.22
C PRO A 24 -17.97 -13.60 -26.03
N VAL A 25 -17.19 -14.55 -25.51
CA VAL A 25 -15.75 -14.37 -25.31
C VAL A 25 -15.05 -13.99 -26.62
N GLY A 26 -14.22 -12.94 -26.57
CA GLY A 26 -13.55 -12.38 -27.75
C GLY A 26 -14.46 -11.58 -28.69
N GLY A 27 -15.74 -11.43 -28.36
CA GLY A 27 -16.68 -10.59 -29.09
C GLY A 27 -16.27 -9.12 -29.04
N ARG A 28 -16.47 -8.40 -30.15
CA ARG A 28 -16.18 -6.97 -30.26
C ARG A 28 -17.47 -6.16 -30.47
N PRO A 29 -17.59 -4.98 -29.87
CA PRO A 29 -18.70 -4.06 -30.16
C PRO A 29 -18.79 -3.79 -31.68
N PRO A 30 -20.00 -3.80 -32.27
CA PRO A 30 -20.16 -3.46 -33.68
C PRO A 30 -19.69 -2.03 -33.98
N SER A 31 -18.99 -1.80 -35.08
CA SER A 31 -18.41 -0.49 -35.44
C SER A 31 -19.44 0.64 -35.59
N LYS A 32 -20.71 0.29 -35.87
CA LYS A 32 -21.84 1.22 -35.99
C LYS A 32 -22.62 1.42 -34.67
N ALA A 33 -22.21 0.77 -33.58
CA ALA A 33 -22.85 0.98 -32.28
C ALA A 33 -22.64 2.42 -31.83
N ARG A 34 -23.65 3.04 -31.23
CA ARG A 34 -23.62 4.38 -30.66
C ARG A 34 -24.46 4.42 -29.40
N SER A 35 -23.97 5.08 -28.36
CA SER A 35 -24.63 5.25 -27.06
C SER A 35 -25.10 3.94 -26.42
N ARG A 36 -24.25 2.91 -26.43
CA ARG A 36 -24.59 1.55 -25.94
C ARG A 36 -23.47 0.95 -25.10
N ALA A 37 -23.87 0.14 -24.13
CA ALA A 37 -22.97 -0.61 -23.25
C ALA A 37 -22.91 -2.09 -23.68
N PHE A 38 -21.71 -2.66 -23.66
CA PHE A 38 -21.43 -4.04 -24.05
C PHE A 38 -20.79 -4.80 -22.90
N LEU A 39 -21.35 -5.96 -22.57
CA LEU A 39 -20.81 -6.89 -21.58
C LEU A 39 -20.17 -8.06 -22.33
N ILE A 40 -18.84 -8.06 -22.41
CA ILE A 40 -18.09 -9.12 -23.09
C ILE A 40 -17.83 -10.22 -22.05
N SER A 41 -18.34 -11.42 -22.31
CA SER A 41 -18.13 -12.56 -21.42
C SER A 41 -16.65 -12.94 -21.38
N ASP A 42 -16.14 -13.33 -20.21
CA ASP A 42 -14.79 -13.86 -20.06
C ASP A 42 -14.82 -15.39 -19.83
N ASN A 43 -13.69 -16.05 -20.07
CA ASN A 43 -13.42 -17.46 -19.75
C ASN A 43 -12.95 -17.65 -18.29
N TRP A 44 -12.88 -16.57 -17.50
CA TRP A 44 -12.50 -16.66 -16.09
C TRP A 44 -13.47 -17.55 -15.30
N ASP A 45 -12.88 -18.56 -14.65
CA ASP A 45 -13.59 -19.56 -13.88
C ASP A 45 -13.20 -19.48 -12.38
N ASP A 46 -14.18 -19.16 -11.54
CA ASP A 46 -14.02 -19.16 -10.09
C ASP A 46 -14.17 -20.57 -9.53
N TRP A 47 -13.04 -21.19 -9.17
CA TRP A 47 -12.97 -22.53 -8.55
C TRP A 47 -13.67 -23.65 -9.33
N PHE A 48 -13.81 -23.51 -10.65
CA PHE A 48 -14.64 -24.37 -11.50
C PHE A 48 -16.14 -24.40 -11.13
N GLU A 49 -16.59 -23.49 -10.26
CA GLU A 49 -17.98 -23.44 -9.78
C GLU A 49 -18.78 -22.33 -10.44
N PHE A 50 -18.22 -21.12 -10.58
CA PHE A 50 -18.90 -19.97 -11.17
C PHE A 50 -18.12 -19.33 -12.33
N SER A 51 -18.83 -18.78 -13.31
CA SER A 51 -18.27 -18.04 -14.45
C SER A 51 -19.04 -16.72 -14.61
N THR A 52 -18.84 -15.80 -13.67
CA THR A 52 -19.63 -14.56 -13.51
C THR A 52 -18.96 -13.32 -14.07
N MET A 53 -17.75 -13.45 -14.64
CA MET A 53 -16.93 -12.33 -15.08
C MET A 53 -17.35 -11.81 -16.46
N TYR A 54 -17.45 -10.48 -16.56
CA TYR A 54 -17.67 -9.74 -17.79
C TYR A 54 -16.71 -8.54 -17.85
N PHE A 55 -16.40 -8.08 -19.06
CA PHE A 55 -15.73 -6.82 -19.31
C PHE A 55 -16.72 -5.81 -19.90
N LEU A 56 -16.87 -4.66 -19.26
CA LEU A 56 -17.80 -3.62 -19.68
C LEU A 56 -17.08 -2.60 -20.57
N THR A 57 -17.62 -2.39 -21.76
CA THR A 57 -17.20 -1.33 -22.69
C THR A 57 -18.41 -0.47 -23.07
N TYR A 58 -18.24 0.85 -23.04
CA TYR A 58 -19.25 1.82 -23.48
C TYR A 58 -18.84 2.46 -24.81
N ILE A 59 -19.75 2.51 -25.77
CA ILE A 59 -19.56 3.27 -27.02
C ILE A 59 -20.42 4.53 -26.95
N ASP A 60 -19.81 5.70 -27.09
CA ASP A 60 -20.51 6.98 -26.97
C ASP A 60 -21.30 7.37 -28.23
N ALA A 61 -21.83 8.59 -28.26
CA ALA A 61 -22.64 9.11 -29.37
C ALA A 61 -21.83 9.34 -30.65
N ASP A 62 -20.52 9.58 -30.53
CA ASP A 62 -19.61 9.80 -31.66
C ASP A 62 -19.04 8.47 -32.19
N GLY A 63 -19.09 7.43 -31.34
CA GLY A 63 -18.61 6.09 -31.66
C GLY A 63 -17.26 5.78 -31.05
N GLU A 64 -16.78 6.62 -30.14
CA GLU A 64 -15.57 6.34 -29.40
C GLU A 64 -15.84 5.27 -28.34
N SER A 65 -14.91 4.32 -28.24
CA SER A 65 -14.98 3.23 -27.29
C SER A 65 -14.28 3.62 -26.01
N ARG A 66 -14.95 3.41 -24.88
CA ARG A 66 -14.41 3.58 -23.54
C ARG A 66 -14.50 2.26 -22.80
N ASP A 67 -13.34 1.70 -22.48
CA ASP A 67 -13.26 0.49 -21.68
C ASP A 67 -13.46 0.86 -20.20
N ILE A 68 -14.55 0.37 -19.61
CA ILE A 68 -14.90 0.67 -18.23
C ILE A 68 -14.21 -0.31 -17.29
N GLY A 69 -14.13 -1.59 -17.66
CA GLY A 69 -13.38 -2.60 -16.93
C GLY A 69 -14.21 -3.82 -16.50
N SER A 70 -13.62 -4.62 -15.63
CA SER A 70 -14.19 -5.91 -15.20
C SER A 70 -15.31 -5.76 -14.17
N VAL A 71 -16.42 -6.45 -14.42
CA VAL A 71 -17.59 -6.52 -13.54
C VAL A 71 -18.03 -7.99 -13.41
N LYS A 72 -18.38 -8.41 -12.20
CA LYS A 72 -19.00 -9.72 -11.98
C LYS A 72 -20.50 -9.56 -11.78
N ILE A 73 -21.28 -10.45 -12.39
CA ILE A 73 -22.74 -10.47 -12.27
C ILE A 73 -23.16 -11.79 -11.61
N GLY A 74 -23.93 -11.69 -10.52
CA GLY A 74 -24.52 -12.80 -9.81
C GLY A 74 -26.04 -12.87 -10.01
N GLN A 75 -26.60 -14.04 -9.67
CA GLN A 75 -28.02 -14.29 -9.63
C GLN A 75 -28.39 -14.94 -8.30
N VAL A 76 -29.54 -14.57 -7.74
CA VAL A 76 -30.10 -15.15 -6.52
C VAL A 76 -30.39 -16.64 -6.72
N GLY A 77 -29.99 -17.48 -5.76
CA GLY A 77 -30.29 -18.91 -5.77
C GLY A 77 -29.49 -19.74 -6.79
N MET A 78 -28.31 -19.28 -7.21
CA MET A 78 -27.45 -20.06 -8.10
C MET A 78 -26.95 -21.34 -7.40
N GLU A 79 -27.38 -22.49 -7.92
CA GLU A 79 -26.96 -23.83 -7.47
C GLU A 79 -26.37 -24.65 -8.63
N LYS A 80 -25.62 -25.70 -8.30
CA LYS A 80 -25.07 -26.61 -9.33
C LYS A 80 -26.22 -27.28 -10.10
N PRO A 81 -26.14 -27.41 -11.45
CA PRO A 81 -24.95 -27.20 -12.29
C PRO A 81 -24.83 -25.78 -12.89
N GLN A 82 -25.65 -24.81 -12.48
CA GLN A 82 -25.61 -23.46 -13.01
C GLN A 82 -24.29 -22.76 -12.65
N ARG A 83 -23.48 -22.44 -13.67
CA ARG A 83 -22.21 -21.71 -13.50
C ARG A 83 -22.30 -20.22 -13.84
N ARG A 84 -23.15 -19.86 -14.80
CA ARG A 84 -23.34 -18.48 -15.30
C ARG A 84 -24.71 -17.93 -14.89
N PRO A 85 -24.83 -16.62 -14.59
CA PRO A 85 -26.14 -16.01 -14.40
C PRO A 85 -26.91 -16.02 -15.73
N ASP A 86 -28.22 -16.25 -15.67
CA ASP A 86 -29.08 -16.34 -16.87
C ASP A 86 -29.57 -14.95 -17.30
N ILE A 87 -28.64 -14.07 -17.65
CA ILE A 87 -28.96 -12.70 -18.09
C ILE A 87 -29.39 -12.67 -19.56
N PRO A 88 -30.36 -11.82 -19.95
CA PRO A 88 -30.74 -11.67 -21.35
C PRO A 88 -29.58 -11.19 -22.23
N GLU A 89 -29.53 -11.62 -23.51
CA GLU A 89 -28.53 -11.11 -24.47
C GLU A 89 -28.63 -9.59 -24.69
N ARG A 90 -29.81 -9.02 -24.48
CA ARG A 90 -30.16 -7.61 -24.73
C ARG A 90 -31.15 -7.14 -23.69
N PHE A 91 -30.84 -6.04 -22.98
CA PHE A 91 -31.71 -5.49 -21.93
C PHE A 91 -31.49 -3.98 -21.71
N GLU A 92 -32.47 -3.33 -21.08
CA GLU A 92 -32.31 -1.95 -20.56
C GLU A 92 -31.77 -1.94 -19.13
N ALA A 93 -32.28 -2.85 -18.29
CA ALA A 93 -31.86 -3.08 -16.92
C ALA A 93 -32.06 -4.54 -16.57
N LEU A 94 -31.25 -5.06 -15.65
CA LEU A 94 -31.39 -6.40 -15.12
C LEU A 94 -32.59 -6.50 -14.15
N GLU A 95 -33.22 -7.67 -14.12
CA GLU A 95 -34.32 -8.00 -13.21
C GLU A 95 -33.86 -8.11 -11.75
N GLU A 96 -34.82 -8.16 -10.82
CA GLU A 96 -34.54 -8.08 -9.38
C GLU A 96 -33.67 -9.19 -8.81
N GLN A 97 -33.65 -10.35 -9.48
CA GLN A 97 -32.85 -11.50 -9.11
C GLN A 97 -31.36 -11.39 -9.43
N PHE A 98 -30.93 -10.36 -10.16
CA PHE A 98 -29.53 -10.15 -10.53
C PHE A 98 -28.90 -9.00 -9.75
N PHE A 99 -27.58 -9.04 -9.66
CA PHE A 99 -26.77 -8.00 -9.03
C PHE A 99 -25.35 -8.02 -9.60
N SER A 100 -24.68 -6.88 -9.61
CA SER A 100 -23.31 -6.74 -10.12
C SER A 100 -22.33 -6.17 -9.11
N LEU A 101 -21.04 -6.43 -9.29
CA LEU A 101 -19.99 -5.77 -8.53
C LEU A 101 -18.77 -5.52 -9.42
N GLY A 102 -18.37 -4.25 -9.54
CA GLY A 102 -17.10 -3.86 -10.14
C GLY A 102 -15.91 -4.51 -9.41
N GLN A 103 -14.91 -4.98 -10.15
CA GLN A 103 -13.84 -5.83 -9.61
C GLN A 103 -12.58 -5.07 -9.19
N ASP A 104 -12.51 -3.76 -9.42
CA ASP A 104 -11.42 -2.87 -9.02
C ASP A 104 -11.94 -1.43 -8.92
N ASP A 105 -11.26 -0.55 -8.18
CA ASP A 105 -11.63 0.87 -8.08
C ASP A 105 -11.55 1.60 -9.42
N THR A 106 -10.69 1.15 -10.34
CA THR A 106 -10.62 1.67 -11.71
C THR A 106 -11.93 1.56 -12.47
N TYR A 107 -12.77 0.56 -12.19
CA TYR A 107 -14.10 0.42 -12.79
C TYR A 107 -15.00 1.63 -12.46
N TYR A 108 -15.06 2.00 -11.18
CA TYR A 108 -15.87 3.14 -10.75
C TYR A 108 -15.23 4.48 -11.13
N ALA A 109 -13.90 4.54 -11.25
CA ALA A 109 -13.21 5.72 -11.76
C ALA A 109 -13.59 5.98 -13.23
N ALA A 110 -13.51 4.95 -14.08
CA ALA A 110 -13.90 5.05 -15.49
C ALA A 110 -15.38 5.42 -15.65
N LEU A 111 -16.26 4.90 -14.79
CA LEU A 111 -17.66 5.32 -14.77
C LEU A 111 -17.84 6.79 -14.38
N ASN A 112 -17.05 7.32 -13.45
CA ASN A 112 -17.10 8.75 -13.12
C ASN A 112 -16.61 9.63 -14.27
N GLU A 113 -15.66 9.17 -15.07
CA GLU A 113 -15.14 9.90 -16.25
C GLU A 113 -16.16 10.04 -17.39
N ILE A 114 -17.11 9.12 -17.52
CA ILE A 114 -18.19 9.22 -18.53
C ILE A 114 -19.38 10.09 -18.08
N GLY A 115 -19.36 10.60 -16.85
CA GLY A 115 -20.34 11.52 -16.31
C GLY A 115 -21.45 10.87 -15.47
N PRO A 116 -22.06 11.63 -14.54
CA PRO A 116 -22.94 11.09 -13.50
C PRO A 116 -24.20 10.43 -14.06
N GLU A 117 -24.81 10.99 -15.10
CA GLU A 117 -26.04 10.44 -15.70
C GLU A 117 -25.81 9.04 -16.31
N LEU A 118 -24.68 8.86 -17.01
CA LEU A 118 -24.33 7.57 -17.61
C LEU A 118 -23.85 6.57 -16.57
N ARG A 119 -23.06 7.01 -15.58
CA ARG A 119 -22.68 6.19 -14.43
C ARG A 119 -23.90 5.63 -13.72
N ASP A 120 -24.81 6.50 -13.31
CA ASP A 120 -25.99 6.10 -12.52
C ASP A 120 -26.88 5.18 -13.36
N ARG A 121 -27.09 5.48 -14.65
CA ARG A 121 -27.81 4.57 -15.57
C ARG A 121 -27.16 3.19 -15.65
N ILE A 122 -25.84 3.11 -15.73
CA ILE A 122 -25.13 1.83 -15.82
C ILE A 122 -25.23 1.06 -14.50
N LEU A 123 -24.96 1.71 -13.36
CA LEU A 123 -24.96 1.07 -12.05
C LEU A 123 -26.37 0.62 -11.63
N GLU A 124 -27.39 1.43 -11.90
CA GLU A 124 -28.80 1.05 -11.70
C GLU A 124 -29.20 -0.09 -12.64
N GLY A 125 -28.83 0.01 -13.92
CA GLY A 125 -29.14 -1.00 -14.94
C GLY A 125 -28.50 -2.36 -14.68
N LEU A 126 -27.31 -2.39 -14.06
CA LEU A 126 -26.61 -3.62 -13.67
C LEU A 126 -26.92 -4.06 -12.23
N ARG A 127 -27.65 -3.24 -11.46
CA ARG A 127 -27.96 -3.47 -10.04
C ARG A 127 -26.70 -3.64 -9.20
N ASP A 128 -25.86 -2.62 -9.24
CA ASP A 128 -24.53 -2.65 -8.62
C ASP A 128 -24.57 -2.61 -7.08
N LEU A 129 -23.84 -3.53 -6.47
CA LEU A 129 -23.78 -3.74 -5.03
C LEU A 129 -23.07 -2.60 -4.27
N ALA A 130 -22.15 -1.87 -4.91
CA ALA A 130 -21.52 -0.71 -4.26
C ALA A 130 -22.47 0.50 -4.27
N PHE A 131 -23.28 0.64 -5.32
CA PHE A 131 -24.26 1.70 -5.46
C PHE A 131 -25.47 1.55 -4.50
N ASP A 132 -26.01 0.32 -4.38
CA ASP A 132 -27.15 -0.03 -3.53
C ASP A 132 -26.72 -0.82 -2.27
N SER A 133 -26.72 -0.15 -1.12
CA SER A 133 -26.32 -0.75 0.17
C SER A 133 -27.27 -1.84 0.66
N ASP A 134 -28.57 -1.71 0.39
CA ASP A 134 -29.58 -2.66 0.88
C ASP A 134 -29.56 -3.94 0.03
N LEU A 135 -29.27 -3.80 -1.27
CA LEU A 135 -29.00 -4.94 -2.14
C LEU A 135 -27.72 -5.68 -1.72
N PHE A 136 -26.65 -4.97 -1.35
CA PHE A 136 -25.41 -5.59 -0.87
C PHE A 136 -25.63 -6.48 0.34
N GLU A 137 -26.30 -5.99 1.39
CA GLU A 137 -26.52 -6.78 2.61
C GLU A 137 -27.39 -8.03 2.36
N ARG A 138 -28.33 -7.96 1.41
CA ARG A 138 -29.09 -9.14 0.95
C ARG A 138 -28.23 -10.11 0.16
N ALA A 139 -27.45 -9.61 -0.80
CA ALA A 139 -26.59 -10.41 -1.66
C ALA A 139 -25.49 -11.15 -0.88
N LEU A 140 -25.07 -10.66 0.30
CA LEU A 140 -24.12 -11.37 1.17
C LEU A 140 -24.59 -12.76 1.62
N GLN A 141 -25.91 -13.03 1.58
CA GLN A 141 -26.46 -14.36 1.88
C GLN A 141 -26.30 -15.36 0.72
N GLU A 142 -26.00 -14.88 -0.49
CA GLU A 142 -25.87 -15.71 -1.67
C GLU A 142 -24.47 -16.31 -1.78
N ARG A 143 -24.41 -17.63 -2.06
CA ARG A 143 -23.13 -18.36 -2.20
C ARG A 143 -22.24 -17.79 -3.30
N VAL A 144 -22.84 -17.36 -4.42
CA VAL A 144 -22.11 -16.75 -5.55
C VAL A 144 -21.43 -15.44 -5.14
N THR A 145 -22.01 -14.68 -4.23
CA THR A 145 -21.43 -13.41 -3.77
C THR A 145 -20.11 -13.67 -3.03
N GLY A 146 -20.11 -14.58 -2.06
CA GLY A 146 -18.92 -14.90 -1.27
C GLY A 146 -17.83 -15.65 -2.07
N LEU A 147 -18.22 -16.62 -2.89
CA LEU A 147 -17.27 -17.48 -3.61
C LEU A 147 -16.73 -16.86 -4.90
N SER A 148 -17.46 -15.91 -5.48
CA SER A 148 -17.13 -15.32 -6.78
C SER A 148 -16.99 -13.79 -6.73
N LEU A 149 -18.05 -13.03 -6.43
CA LEU A 149 -18.00 -11.55 -6.51
C LEU A 149 -17.01 -10.93 -5.53
N LEU A 150 -16.94 -11.45 -4.31
CA LEU A 150 -16.05 -11.01 -3.22
C LEU A 150 -14.74 -11.83 -3.15
N ARG A 151 -14.42 -12.62 -4.18
CA ARG A 151 -13.19 -13.44 -4.19
C ARG A 151 -11.92 -12.60 -4.10
N SER A 152 -11.92 -11.46 -4.81
CA SER A 152 -10.77 -10.56 -4.94
C SER A 152 -11.05 -9.15 -4.41
N VAL A 153 -12.22 -8.93 -3.80
CA VAL A 153 -12.68 -7.65 -3.28
C VAL A 153 -13.21 -7.86 -1.86
N SER A 154 -12.73 -7.08 -0.90
CA SER A 154 -13.20 -7.13 0.48
C SER A 154 -14.54 -6.43 0.68
N THR A 155 -15.32 -6.88 1.68
CA THR A 155 -16.60 -6.22 2.03
C THR A 155 -16.40 -4.77 2.47
N GLN A 156 -15.24 -4.46 3.07
CA GLN A 156 -14.86 -3.12 3.50
C GLN A 156 -14.62 -2.20 2.30
N ALA A 157 -13.93 -2.68 1.25
CA ALA A 157 -13.76 -1.92 0.01
C ALA A 157 -15.11 -1.60 -0.66
N VAL A 158 -16.05 -2.56 -0.67
CA VAL A 158 -17.41 -2.34 -1.20
C VAL A 158 -18.15 -1.29 -0.39
N ARG A 159 -18.13 -1.39 0.94
CA ARG A 159 -18.84 -0.46 1.83
C ARG A 159 -18.23 0.95 1.85
N GLY A 160 -16.91 1.06 1.66
CA GLY A 160 -16.13 2.29 1.65
C GLY A 160 -15.85 2.81 0.24
N GLN A 161 -14.65 2.53 -0.30
CA GLN A 161 -14.18 3.05 -1.59
C GLN A 161 -15.22 2.99 -2.70
N TYR A 162 -15.73 1.79 -2.97
CA TYR A 162 -16.51 1.55 -4.18
C TYR A 162 -17.84 2.26 -4.07
N ARG A 163 -18.48 2.25 -2.88
CA ARG A 163 -19.71 3.00 -2.64
C ARG A 163 -19.52 4.50 -2.82
N ARG A 164 -18.43 5.05 -2.28
CA ARG A 164 -18.08 6.47 -2.44
C ARG A 164 -17.92 6.81 -3.92
N MET A 165 -17.15 6.03 -4.66
CA MET A 165 -16.90 6.26 -6.09
C MET A 165 -18.13 6.01 -6.97
N ALA A 166 -18.93 4.99 -6.67
CA ALA A 166 -20.19 4.69 -7.34
C ALA A 166 -21.19 5.85 -7.26
N ARG A 167 -21.07 6.69 -6.21
CA ARG A 167 -21.88 7.91 -6.01
C ARG A 167 -21.18 9.19 -6.47
N GLY A 168 -20.03 9.10 -7.13
CA GLY A 168 -19.27 10.24 -7.65
C GLY A 168 -18.28 10.88 -6.70
N GLY A 169 -18.02 10.26 -5.55
CA GLY A 169 -16.99 10.70 -4.62
C GLY A 169 -15.57 10.39 -5.11
N ALA A 170 -14.59 11.01 -4.46
CA ALA A 170 -13.18 10.90 -4.84
C ALA A 170 -12.61 9.49 -4.67
N ARG A 171 -11.70 9.12 -5.57
CA ARG A 171 -10.97 7.83 -5.53
C ARG A 171 -10.03 7.73 -4.33
N VAL A 172 -9.30 8.80 -4.06
CA VAL A 172 -8.38 8.99 -2.92
C VAL A 172 -8.89 10.15 -2.07
N THR A 173 -8.70 10.06 -0.75
CA THR A 173 -9.23 11.06 0.20
C THR A 173 -8.16 11.36 1.24
N PRO A 174 -8.00 12.61 1.68
CA PRO A 174 -7.12 12.89 2.81
C PRO A 174 -7.61 12.13 4.04
N PHE A 175 -6.68 11.70 4.89
CA PHE A 175 -7.01 11.10 6.18
C PHE A 175 -5.93 11.37 7.20
N GLU A 176 -6.35 11.49 8.46
CA GLU A 176 -5.45 11.63 9.60
C GLU A 176 -5.81 10.62 10.68
N PHE A 177 -4.77 10.06 11.30
CA PHE A 177 -4.92 9.17 12.42
C PHE A 177 -3.80 9.38 13.42
N SER A 178 -4.03 8.97 14.65
CA SER A 178 -3.03 8.99 15.70
C SER A 178 -2.89 7.64 16.36
N TYR A 179 -1.67 7.26 16.70
CA TYR A 179 -1.39 6.11 17.55
C TYR A 179 -1.04 6.57 18.96
N ARG A 180 -1.86 6.18 19.93
CA ARG A 180 -1.61 6.47 21.35
C ARG A 180 -0.88 5.30 21.99
N MET A 181 0.37 5.54 22.38
CA MET A 181 1.16 4.53 23.07
C MET A 181 0.52 4.13 24.42
N PRO A 182 0.74 2.88 24.88
CA PRO A 182 0.24 2.44 26.17
C PRO A 182 0.83 3.30 27.29
N ARG A 183 0.04 3.53 28.35
CA ARG A 183 0.55 4.22 29.55
C ARG A 183 1.55 3.32 30.26
N ASP A 184 2.81 3.73 30.31
CA ASP A 184 3.68 3.24 31.37
C ASP A 184 3.18 3.83 32.69
N ARG A 185 2.57 3.00 33.53
CA ARG A 185 2.07 3.39 34.87
C ARG A 185 3.17 3.94 35.78
N ARG A 186 4.44 3.73 35.43
CA ARG A 186 5.62 4.22 36.16
C ARG A 186 6.30 5.43 35.51
N SER A 187 5.81 5.90 34.35
CA SER A 187 6.29 7.13 33.72
C SER A 187 5.57 8.35 34.28
N ILE A 188 6.31 9.44 34.45
CA ILE A 188 5.82 10.73 34.95
C ILE A 188 5.32 11.60 33.77
N THR A 189 5.65 11.25 32.52
CA THR A 189 5.27 12.01 31.33
C THR A 189 3.87 11.68 30.81
N GLN A 190 3.29 12.62 30.04
CA GLN A 190 2.05 12.40 29.31
C GLN A 190 2.19 11.22 28.32
N ARG A 191 1.04 10.63 27.92
CA ARG A 191 1.02 9.58 26.89
C ARG A 191 1.63 10.15 25.60
N VAL A 192 2.57 9.42 25.01
CA VAL A 192 3.06 9.72 23.67
C VAL A 192 1.96 9.40 22.66
N GLU A 193 1.63 10.37 21.83
CA GLU A 193 0.68 10.26 20.73
C GLU A 193 1.42 10.64 19.44
N LEU A 194 1.43 9.72 18.49
CA LEU A 194 2.04 9.93 17.18
C LEU A 194 0.93 10.18 16.18
N THR A 195 0.92 11.35 15.55
CA THR A 195 -0.07 11.71 14.54
C THR A 195 0.52 11.54 13.14
N PHE A 196 -0.30 11.02 12.23
CA PHE A 196 0.02 10.69 10.86
C PHE A 196 -1.07 11.24 9.96
N GLY A 197 -0.69 12.12 9.03
CA GLY A 197 -1.60 12.69 8.04
C GLY A 197 -1.15 12.29 6.65
N VAL A 198 -2.11 11.91 5.81
CA VAL A 198 -1.91 11.59 4.40
C VAL A 198 -2.80 12.52 3.59
N PHE A 199 -2.16 13.32 2.75
CA PHE A 199 -2.80 14.33 1.91
C PHE A 199 -2.51 14.00 0.45
N PRO A 200 -3.53 13.56 -0.32
CA PRO A 200 -3.41 13.34 -1.75
C PRO A 200 -2.91 14.58 -2.49
N GLU A 201 -2.20 14.38 -3.60
CA GLU A 201 -1.73 15.42 -4.52
C GLU A 201 -0.67 16.40 -3.97
N VAL A 202 -0.28 16.28 -2.69
CA VAL A 202 0.81 17.05 -2.09
C VAL A 202 2.18 16.51 -2.53
N GLN A 203 3.12 17.42 -2.79
CA GLN A 203 4.51 17.12 -3.12
C GLN A 203 5.47 17.82 -2.13
N PRO A 204 6.46 17.10 -1.54
CA PRO A 204 6.66 15.65 -1.64
C PRO A 204 5.51 14.84 -1.01
N PRO A 205 5.32 13.55 -1.39
CA PRO A 205 4.21 12.75 -0.89
C PRO A 205 4.24 12.53 0.63
N THR A 206 3.05 12.38 1.24
CA THR A 206 2.87 12.30 2.70
C THR A 206 2.38 10.93 3.18
N ASN A 207 2.41 9.92 2.32
CA ASN A 207 1.90 8.56 2.59
C ASN A 207 2.96 7.59 3.13
N ILE A 208 4.22 8.03 3.25
CA ILE A 208 5.28 7.29 3.95
C ILE A 208 5.66 8.09 5.19
N HIS A 209 5.44 7.50 6.37
CA HIS A 209 5.86 8.04 7.64
C HIS A 209 7.05 7.26 8.19
N VAL A 210 7.98 7.97 8.81
CA VAL A 210 9.23 7.40 9.30
C VAL A 210 9.33 7.57 10.80
N ILE A 211 9.61 6.49 11.50
CA ILE A 211 9.95 6.45 12.92
C ILE A 211 11.44 6.19 13.02
N THR A 212 12.17 7.17 13.53
CA THR A 212 13.62 7.12 13.66
C THR A 212 14.08 7.35 15.09
N GLY A 213 15.33 7.03 15.37
CA GLY A 213 15.95 7.16 16.68
C GLY A 213 17.04 6.13 16.91
N ARG A 214 17.75 6.30 18.03
CA ARG A 214 18.90 5.48 18.42
C ARG A 214 18.56 3.99 18.53
N ASN A 215 19.58 3.15 18.46
CA ASN A 215 19.39 1.71 18.66
C ASN A 215 18.85 1.42 20.07
N GLY A 216 17.88 0.50 20.16
CA GLY A 216 17.27 0.11 21.43
C GLY A 216 16.23 1.08 22.02
N VAL A 217 15.86 2.17 21.34
CA VAL A 217 14.78 3.07 21.83
C VAL A 217 13.39 2.43 21.81
N GLY A 218 13.22 1.34 21.07
CA GLY A 218 11.97 0.55 21.00
C GLY A 218 11.17 0.72 19.70
N LYS A 219 11.81 1.05 18.57
CA LYS A 219 11.13 1.22 17.26
C LYS A 219 10.39 -0.05 16.81
N THR A 220 11.08 -1.20 16.77
CA THR A 220 10.48 -2.51 16.48
C THR A 220 9.35 -2.85 17.47
N TYR A 221 9.55 -2.57 18.76
CA TYR A 221 8.52 -2.79 19.78
C TYR A 221 7.27 -1.94 19.53
N LEU A 222 7.45 -0.70 19.07
CA LEU A 222 6.35 0.20 18.72
C LEU A 222 5.56 -0.34 17.50
N LEU A 223 6.23 -0.79 16.45
CA LEU A 223 5.55 -1.41 15.29
C LEU A 223 4.81 -2.70 15.67
N ASN A 224 5.40 -3.53 16.53
CA ASN A 224 4.72 -4.70 17.09
C ASN A 224 3.48 -4.31 17.90
N SER A 225 3.58 -3.26 18.71
CA SER A 225 2.46 -2.76 19.50
C SER A 225 1.33 -2.21 18.61
N MET A 226 1.68 -1.53 17.51
CA MET A 226 0.73 -1.09 16.49
C MET A 226 0.03 -2.29 15.83
N THR A 227 0.77 -3.34 15.50
CA THR A 227 0.22 -4.58 14.93
C THR A 227 -0.77 -5.23 15.87
N GLU A 228 -0.40 -5.39 17.15
CA GLU A 228 -1.26 -5.99 18.16
C GLU A 228 -2.51 -5.14 18.43
N ALA A 229 -2.38 -3.80 18.51
CA ALA A 229 -3.51 -2.90 18.70
C ALA A 229 -4.48 -2.87 17.50
N PHE A 230 -3.98 -3.14 16.29
CA PHE A 230 -4.85 -3.29 15.11
C PHE A 230 -5.65 -4.60 15.13
N LEU A 231 -5.06 -5.68 15.64
CA LEU A 231 -5.71 -6.99 15.72
C LEU A 231 -6.67 -7.12 16.91
N ASP A 232 -6.40 -6.45 18.02
CA ASP A 232 -7.27 -6.40 19.20
C ASP A 232 -7.35 -4.97 19.77
N ASP A 233 -8.34 -4.21 19.30
CA ASP A 233 -8.60 -2.84 19.75
C ASP A 233 -9.09 -2.76 21.21
N ASN A 234 -9.44 -3.90 21.84
CA ASN A 234 -9.84 -3.91 23.25
C ASN A 234 -8.64 -3.90 24.21
N ASP A 235 -7.46 -4.37 23.79
CA ASP A 235 -6.28 -4.43 24.65
C ASP A 235 -5.53 -3.09 24.71
N ARG A 236 -5.98 -2.23 25.63
CA ARG A 236 -5.34 -0.94 25.93
C ARG A 236 -3.91 -1.05 26.46
N ALA A 237 -3.42 -2.25 26.80
CA ALA A 237 -2.02 -2.44 27.19
C ALA A 237 -1.06 -2.34 25.99
N LYS A 238 -1.57 -2.43 24.76
CA LYS A 238 -0.75 -2.34 23.53
C LYS A 238 -0.76 -0.96 22.91
N GLY A 239 -1.78 -0.16 23.18
CA GLY A 239 -1.97 1.16 22.60
C GLY A 239 -3.37 1.26 22.01
N ARG A 240 -3.62 2.27 21.18
CA ARG A 240 -4.81 2.30 20.32
C ARG A 240 -4.61 3.25 19.15
N PHE A 241 -5.23 2.93 18.04
CA PHE A 241 -5.44 3.89 16.96
C PHE A 241 -6.60 4.83 17.30
N VAL A 242 -6.49 6.08 16.88
CA VAL A 242 -7.52 7.10 17.00
C VAL A 242 -7.65 7.76 15.65
N VAL A 243 -8.78 7.55 14.99
CA VAL A 243 -9.13 8.23 13.73
C VAL A 243 -9.90 9.50 14.09
N SER A 244 -9.64 10.61 13.40
CA SER A 244 -10.37 11.86 13.60
C SER A 244 -11.87 11.66 13.31
N HIS A 245 -12.73 12.18 14.20
CA HIS A 245 -14.17 11.94 14.18
C HIS A 245 -14.95 12.67 13.06
N ASP A 246 -14.33 13.63 12.36
CA ASP A 246 -15.02 14.44 11.34
C ASP A 246 -15.15 13.73 9.97
N ASP A 247 -14.50 12.58 9.79
CA ASP A 247 -14.66 11.74 8.62
C ASP A 247 -15.48 10.49 8.97
N GLU A 248 -16.81 10.60 8.97
CA GLU A 248 -17.71 9.42 9.05
C GLU A 248 -17.43 8.41 7.92
N ASP A 249 -16.86 8.89 6.81
CA ASP A 249 -16.39 8.08 5.68
C ASP A 249 -14.92 7.60 5.80
N ALA A 250 -14.11 8.04 6.77
CA ALA A 250 -12.68 7.64 6.89
C ALA A 250 -12.48 6.20 7.37
N GLY A 251 -13.45 5.64 8.10
CA GLY A 251 -13.39 4.25 8.59
C GLY A 251 -12.11 3.89 9.37
N SER A 252 -12.04 2.66 9.87
CA SER A 252 -10.78 2.07 10.34
C SER A 252 -9.95 1.61 9.13
N PHE A 253 -8.64 1.37 9.31
CA PHE A 253 -7.85 0.65 8.31
C PHE A 253 -8.51 -0.69 7.95
N THR A 254 -8.54 -1.02 6.66
CA THR A 254 -9.17 -2.26 6.16
C THR A 254 -8.25 -3.47 6.32
N GLY A 255 -6.94 -3.23 6.32
CA GLY A 255 -5.91 -4.23 6.48
C GLY A 255 -4.60 -3.68 6.99
N LEU A 256 -3.77 -4.57 7.49
CA LEU A 256 -2.41 -4.31 7.95
C LEU A 256 -1.44 -5.29 7.31
N VAL A 257 -0.37 -4.77 6.73
CA VAL A 257 0.72 -5.57 6.16
C VAL A 257 1.99 -5.29 6.94
N SER A 258 2.55 -6.31 7.57
CA SER A 258 3.82 -6.19 8.28
C SER A 258 4.96 -6.78 7.47
N VAL A 259 6.01 -6.00 7.29
CA VAL A 259 7.21 -6.36 6.53
C VAL A 259 8.42 -6.37 7.44
N SER A 260 9.17 -7.46 7.43
CA SER A 260 10.42 -7.60 8.19
C SER A 260 11.52 -8.19 7.29
N PHE A 261 12.65 -7.50 7.26
CA PHE A 261 13.79 -7.82 6.40
C PHE A 261 14.84 -8.69 7.12
N SER A 262 14.78 -8.80 8.44
CA SER A 262 15.75 -9.55 9.24
C SER A 262 15.14 -10.75 9.95
N ALA A 263 15.90 -11.85 10.00
CA ALA A 263 15.52 -13.05 10.73
C ALA A 263 15.61 -12.85 12.25
N PHE A 264 16.30 -11.80 12.70
CA PHE A 264 16.54 -11.47 14.11
C PHE A 264 15.52 -10.49 14.67
N ASP A 265 14.65 -9.93 13.83
CA ASP A 265 13.63 -8.98 14.27
C ASP A 265 12.70 -9.70 15.24
N ASP A 266 12.24 -9.04 16.31
CA ASP A 266 11.25 -9.64 17.24
C ASP A 266 9.82 -9.63 16.66
N PHE A 267 9.67 -9.19 15.41
CA PHE A 267 8.39 -9.14 14.72
C PHE A 267 7.80 -10.54 14.59
N THR A 268 6.75 -10.86 15.35
CA THR A 268 6.22 -12.23 15.40
C THR A 268 4.97 -12.29 14.54
N PRO A 269 4.93 -13.08 13.46
CA PRO A 269 3.77 -13.13 12.60
C PRO A 269 2.60 -13.79 13.35
N ILE A 270 1.50 -13.06 13.48
CA ILE A 270 0.31 -13.51 14.20
C ILE A 270 -0.57 -14.31 13.22
N SER A 271 -1.06 -15.46 13.65
CA SER A 271 -2.02 -16.24 12.87
C SER A 271 -3.40 -15.61 12.95
N VAL A 272 -3.90 -15.06 11.84
CA VAL A 272 -5.30 -14.60 11.76
C VAL A 272 -6.17 -15.73 11.21
N PRO A 273 -7.42 -15.90 11.70
CA PRO A 273 -8.35 -16.88 11.15
C PRO A 273 -8.49 -16.72 9.64
N ARG A 274 -8.51 -17.83 8.90
CA ARG A 274 -8.56 -17.85 7.43
C ARG A 274 -9.85 -17.27 6.83
N ASP A 275 -10.83 -16.93 7.65
CA ASP A 275 -12.12 -16.45 7.19
C ASP A 275 -12.04 -14.97 6.81
N LYS A 276 -11.87 -14.70 5.51
CA LYS A 276 -11.83 -13.35 4.92
C LYS A 276 -13.15 -12.58 5.09
N SER A 277 -14.22 -13.24 5.57
CA SER A 277 -15.55 -12.64 5.68
C SER A 277 -15.77 -11.86 6.99
N SER A 278 -14.94 -12.05 8.02
CA SER A 278 -15.13 -11.38 9.32
C SER A 278 -13.80 -11.13 10.05
N GLY A 279 -13.24 -9.93 9.87
CA GLY A 279 -12.11 -9.43 10.66
C GLY A 279 -11.17 -8.49 9.88
N PRO A 280 -10.29 -7.74 10.58
CA PRO A 280 -9.23 -6.97 9.95
C PRO A 280 -8.27 -7.89 9.17
N GLN A 281 -7.97 -7.55 7.92
CA GLN A 281 -7.05 -8.35 7.12
C GLN A 281 -5.61 -8.14 7.60
N TYR A 282 -4.88 -9.22 7.88
CA TYR A 282 -3.48 -9.16 8.26
C TYR A 282 -2.63 -10.02 7.33
N SER A 283 -1.56 -9.43 6.81
CA SER A 283 -0.56 -10.14 6.02
C SER A 283 0.85 -9.90 6.58
N TYR A 284 1.66 -10.95 6.60
CA TYR A 284 3.08 -10.84 6.95
C TYR A 284 3.96 -11.18 5.74
N ILE A 285 4.93 -10.31 5.47
CA ILE A 285 5.95 -10.47 4.44
C ILE A 285 7.31 -10.47 5.12
N GLY A 286 8.05 -11.57 4.99
CA GLY A 286 9.38 -11.67 5.61
C GLY A 286 9.85 -13.11 5.77
N LEU A 287 10.95 -13.25 6.52
CA LEU A 287 11.68 -14.51 6.66
C LEU A 287 11.06 -15.47 7.68
N LYS A 288 10.16 -15.03 8.55
CA LYS A 288 9.57 -15.88 9.58
C LYS A 288 8.40 -16.71 9.05
N ARG A 289 8.20 -17.86 9.68
CA ARG A 289 7.05 -18.74 9.42
C ARG A 289 6.06 -18.64 10.58
N ILE A 290 4.77 -18.65 10.24
CA ILE A 290 3.69 -18.70 11.23
C ILE A 290 3.62 -20.11 11.81
N GLY A 291 3.59 -20.19 13.14
CA GLY A 291 3.41 -21.44 13.89
C GLY A 291 4.63 -21.87 14.71
N VAL A 292 4.44 -22.95 15.46
CA VAL A 292 5.45 -23.57 16.31
C VAL A 292 5.70 -25.01 15.85
N SER A 293 6.92 -25.50 16.08
CA SER A 293 7.25 -26.92 15.92
C SER A 293 6.45 -27.78 16.89
N ALA A 294 6.46 -29.10 16.67
CA ALA A 294 5.90 -30.08 17.62
C ALA A 294 6.49 -29.96 19.05
N SER A 295 7.67 -29.34 19.19
CA SER A 295 8.34 -29.05 20.46
C SER A 295 8.02 -27.67 21.06
N GLY A 296 7.06 -26.93 20.49
CA GLY A 296 6.64 -25.62 20.97
C GLY A 296 7.62 -24.47 20.67
N ARG A 297 8.64 -24.69 19.84
CA ARG A 297 9.60 -23.64 19.43
C ARG A 297 9.14 -22.95 18.15
N PRO A 298 9.51 -21.68 17.91
CA PRO A 298 9.28 -21.03 16.63
C PRO A 298 9.83 -21.86 15.47
N LEU A 299 9.11 -21.91 14.36
CA LEU A 299 9.59 -22.57 13.15
C LEU A 299 10.85 -21.89 12.62
N ALA A 300 11.73 -22.68 12.00
CA ALA A 300 12.93 -22.14 11.35
C ALA A 300 12.57 -21.10 10.27
N PRO A 301 13.42 -20.09 10.05
CA PRO A 301 13.22 -19.11 8.97
C PRO A 301 13.03 -19.77 7.59
N LYS A 302 12.33 -19.08 6.71
CA LYS A 302 12.12 -19.48 5.31
C LYS A 302 13.46 -19.60 4.59
N SER A 303 13.64 -20.68 3.84
CA SER A 303 14.80 -20.86 2.97
C SER A 303 14.66 -20.04 1.68
N PRO A 304 15.75 -19.77 0.94
CA PRO A 304 15.68 -19.08 -0.35
C PRO A 304 14.71 -19.76 -1.34
N ASN A 305 14.68 -21.09 -1.37
CA ASN A 305 13.75 -21.85 -2.21
C ASN A 305 12.29 -21.66 -1.78
N TYR A 306 12.03 -21.50 -0.49
CA TYR A 306 10.68 -21.21 0.01
C TYR A 306 10.25 -19.80 -0.43
N LEU A 307 11.12 -18.80 -0.28
CA LEU A 307 10.85 -17.44 -0.73
C LEU A 307 10.66 -17.35 -2.25
N GLY A 308 11.40 -18.14 -3.03
CA GLY A 308 11.20 -18.23 -4.48
C GLY A 308 9.84 -18.80 -4.86
N ARG A 309 9.28 -19.74 -4.08
CA ARG A 309 7.90 -20.22 -4.29
C ARG A 309 6.87 -19.15 -3.93
N ASP A 310 7.03 -18.50 -2.77
CA ASP A 310 6.18 -17.38 -2.36
C ASP A 310 6.16 -16.30 -3.45
N PHE A 311 7.32 -15.98 -4.04
CA PHE A 311 7.43 -15.04 -5.16
C PHE A 311 6.64 -15.51 -6.38
N SER A 312 6.89 -16.72 -6.88
CA SER A 312 6.23 -17.23 -8.10
C SER A 312 4.71 -17.36 -7.96
N GLU A 313 4.21 -17.75 -6.78
CA GLU A 313 2.77 -17.76 -6.49
C GLU A 313 2.19 -16.34 -6.54
N SER A 314 2.90 -15.36 -5.98
CA SER A 314 2.46 -13.96 -5.97
C SER A 314 2.47 -13.33 -7.37
N VAL A 315 3.45 -13.70 -8.21
CA VAL A 315 3.54 -13.27 -9.61
C VAL A 315 2.28 -13.68 -10.37
N GLN A 316 1.83 -14.94 -10.23
CA GLN A 316 0.62 -15.43 -10.89
C GLN A 316 -0.62 -14.64 -10.48
N ILE A 317 -0.69 -14.21 -9.21
CA ILE A 317 -1.80 -13.40 -8.68
C ILE A 317 -1.71 -11.95 -9.18
N CYS A 318 -0.51 -11.40 -9.28
CA CYS A 318 -0.28 -10.02 -9.75
C CYS A 318 -0.53 -9.88 -11.26
N ARG A 319 -0.38 -10.95 -12.05
CA ARG A 319 -0.70 -10.98 -13.48
C ARG A 319 -2.20 -11.06 -13.80
N GLN A 320 -3.08 -10.86 -12.82
CA GLN A 320 -4.54 -10.93 -13.01
C GLN A 320 -5.21 -9.57 -12.86
N GLY A 321 -6.03 -9.21 -13.85
CA GLY A 321 -6.88 -8.02 -13.84
C GLY A 321 -6.11 -6.72 -13.58
N ALA A 322 -6.70 -5.81 -12.81
CA ALA A 322 -6.13 -4.50 -12.53
C ALA A 322 -4.83 -4.51 -11.70
N ARG A 323 -4.37 -5.68 -11.21
CA ARG A 323 -3.08 -5.78 -10.49
C ARG A 323 -1.89 -5.71 -11.43
N VAL A 324 -2.04 -6.13 -12.69
CA VAL A 324 -0.93 -6.19 -13.66
C VAL A 324 -0.33 -4.82 -13.88
N SER A 325 -1.17 -3.82 -14.14
CA SER A 325 -0.74 -2.45 -14.42
C SER A 325 -0.03 -1.82 -13.22
N ARG A 326 -0.53 -2.07 -12.01
CA ARG A 326 0.09 -1.62 -10.75
C ARG A 326 1.43 -2.30 -10.51
N TRP A 327 1.49 -3.61 -10.71
CA TRP A 327 2.71 -4.39 -10.55
C TRP A 327 3.78 -3.96 -11.55
N ARG A 328 3.41 -3.84 -12.83
CA ARG A 328 4.30 -3.34 -13.89
C ARG A 328 4.91 -1.99 -13.53
N ARG A 329 4.08 -1.03 -13.07
CA ARG A 329 4.58 0.29 -12.64
C ARG A 329 5.56 0.18 -11.48
N ALA A 330 5.25 -0.64 -10.48
CA ALA A 330 6.14 -0.83 -9.34
C ALA A 330 7.49 -1.46 -9.74
N LEU A 331 7.47 -2.42 -10.68
CA LEU A 331 8.68 -3.02 -11.26
C LEU A 331 9.51 -2.00 -12.05
N GLN A 332 8.86 -1.16 -12.86
CA GLN A 332 9.52 -0.07 -13.59
C GLN A 332 10.18 0.95 -12.65
N THR A 333 9.57 1.25 -11.50
CA THR A 333 10.21 2.10 -10.48
C THR A 333 11.46 1.44 -9.90
N LEU A 334 11.43 0.11 -9.70
CA LEU A 334 12.59 -0.64 -9.22
C LEU A 334 13.73 -0.74 -10.26
N GLU A 335 13.43 -0.70 -11.56
CA GLU A 335 14.41 -0.66 -12.65
C GLU A 335 15.25 0.63 -12.71
N ALA A 336 15.02 1.58 -11.78
CA ALA A 336 16.00 2.62 -11.51
C ALA A 336 17.34 2.04 -10.96
N ASP A 337 17.30 0.84 -10.38
CA ASP A 337 18.50 0.08 -10.03
C ASP A 337 19.03 -0.71 -11.26
N PRO A 338 20.34 -0.61 -11.58
CA PRO A 338 20.92 -1.27 -12.75
C PRO A 338 20.75 -2.79 -12.78
N ILE A 339 20.77 -3.49 -11.64
CA ILE A 339 20.63 -4.94 -11.60
C ILE A 339 19.19 -5.35 -11.93
N PHE A 340 18.20 -4.57 -11.49
CA PHE A 340 16.81 -4.81 -11.88
C PHE A 340 16.56 -4.44 -13.33
N GLN A 341 17.17 -3.35 -13.82
CA GLN A 341 17.10 -2.97 -15.23
C GLN A 341 17.69 -4.06 -16.15
N ASP A 342 18.88 -4.57 -15.81
CA ASP A 342 19.56 -5.62 -16.58
C ASP A 342 18.80 -6.95 -16.53
N ALA A 343 18.09 -7.22 -15.43
CA ALA A 343 17.24 -8.39 -15.27
C ALA A 343 15.87 -8.24 -15.96
N ASP A 344 15.52 -7.06 -16.46
CA ASP A 344 14.26 -6.72 -17.13
C ASP A 344 13.03 -7.20 -16.35
N VAL A 345 13.01 -6.86 -15.05
CA VAL A 345 12.00 -7.40 -14.12
C VAL A 345 10.58 -7.00 -14.50
N ALA A 346 10.38 -5.87 -15.17
CA ALA A 346 9.08 -5.40 -15.64
C ALA A 346 8.46 -6.31 -16.71
N GLN A 347 9.27 -7.09 -17.46
CA GLN A 347 8.74 -8.05 -18.42
C GLN A 347 7.95 -9.18 -17.77
N LEU A 348 8.20 -9.50 -16.49
CA LEU A 348 7.38 -10.48 -15.78
C LEU A 348 5.89 -10.10 -15.72
N ALA A 349 5.56 -8.83 -15.90
CA ALA A 349 4.18 -8.34 -15.93
C ALA A 349 3.51 -8.47 -17.31
N ASN A 350 4.20 -8.89 -18.37
CA ASN A 350 3.60 -9.08 -19.69
C ASN A 350 2.51 -10.15 -19.63
N GLU A 351 1.36 -9.93 -20.26
CA GLU A 351 0.18 -10.82 -20.15
C GLU A 351 0.20 -11.95 -21.18
N ASP A 352 1.01 -11.83 -22.24
CA ASP A 352 1.01 -12.76 -23.38
C ASP A 352 1.64 -14.15 -23.10
N GLU A 353 2.34 -14.31 -21.98
CA GLU A 353 2.96 -15.60 -21.62
C GLU A 353 2.04 -16.51 -20.79
N GLU A 354 1.75 -17.70 -21.30
CA GLU A 354 0.86 -18.68 -20.65
C GLU A 354 1.41 -19.23 -19.31
N ASP A 355 2.74 -19.33 -19.14
CA ASP A 355 3.36 -19.79 -17.88
C ASP A 355 4.67 -19.04 -17.55
N VAL A 356 4.55 -17.98 -16.73
CA VAL A 356 5.68 -17.17 -16.25
C VAL A 356 6.38 -17.77 -15.03
N ALA A 357 5.80 -18.79 -14.37
CA ALA A 357 6.32 -19.27 -13.10
C ALA A 357 7.76 -19.82 -13.19
N PRO A 358 8.15 -20.56 -14.25
CA PRO A 358 9.53 -21.00 -14.45
C PRO A 358 10.50 -19.83 -14.64
N GLU A 359 10.11 -18.81 -15.41
CA GLU A 359 10.93 -17.63 -15.67
C GLU A 359 11.10 -16.80 -14.40
N ALA A 360 10.00 -16.47 -13.72
CA ALA A 360 9.99 -15.77 -12.44
C ALA A 360 10.91 -16.46 -11.42
N SER A 361 10.82 -17.80 -11.32
CA SER A 361 11.66 -18.58 -10.40
C SER A 361 13.16 -18.50 -10.76
N ARG A 362 13.50 -18.55 -12.06
CA ARG A 362 14.89 -18.45 -12.53
C ARG A 362 15.47 -17.06 -12.31
N LEU A 363 14.73 -16.01 -12.69
CA LEU A 363 15.10 -14.63 -12.47
C LEU A 363 15.34 -14.39 -10.98
N PHE A 364 14.36 -14.77 -10.14
CA PHE A 364 14.46 -14.61 -8.69
C PHE A 364 15.68 -15.32 -8.12
N ALA A 365 15.99 -16.54 -8.58
CA ALA A 365 17.14 -17.30 -8.09
C ALA A 365 18.50 -16.61 -8.35
N ASN A 366 18.62 -15.89 -9.47
CA ASN A 366 19.87 -15.25 -9.91
C ASN A 366 20.15 -13.90 -9.23
N LEU A 367 19.16 -13.30 -8.58
CA LEU A 367 19.31 -12.03 -7.87
C LEU A 367 20.14 -12.16 -6.59
N SER A 368 20.76 -11.06 -6.15
CA SER A 368 21.38 -10.99 -4.82
C SER A 368 20.31 -10.99 -3.71
N SER A 369 20.71 -11.23 -2.45
CA SER A 369 19.77 -11.30 -1.32
C SER A 369 18.93 -10.03 -1.14
N GLY A 370 19.54 -8.85 -1.26
CA GLY A 370 18.85 -7.56 -1.16
C GLY A 370 17.80 -7.38 -2.28
N HIS A 371 18.14 -7.77 -3.51
CA HIS A 371 17.21 -7.67 -4.64
C HIS A 371 16.07 -8.67 -4.53
N LYS A 372 16.35 -9.90 -4.08
CA LYS A 372 15.34 -10.93 -3.80
C LYS A 372 14.30 -10.42 -2.81
N ILE A 373 14.72 -9.85 -1.69
CA ILE A 373 13.77 -9.42 -0.65
C ILE A 373 12.96 -8.20 -1.11
N VAL A 374 13.57 -7.25 -1.84
CA VAL A 374 12.86 -6.09 -2.40
C VAL A 374 11.83 -6.53 -3.44
N LEU A 375 12.21 -7.37 -4.40
CA LEU A 375 11.32 -7.85 -5.46
C LEU A 375 10.17 -8.70 -4.90
N LEU A 376 10.46 -9.58 -3.94
CA LEU A 376 9.42 -10.33 -3.23
C LEU A 376 8.48 -9.38 -2.49
N THR A 377 9.02 -8.42 -1.75
CA THR A 377 8.22 -7.51 -0.93
C THR A 377 7.29 -6.67 -1.77
N ILE A 378 7.78 -6.04 -2.85
CA ILE A 378 6.92 -5.22 -3.70
C ILE A 378 5.81 -6.05 -4.36
N THR A 379 6.13 -7.28 -4.79
CA THR A 379 5.17 -8.17 -5.44
C THR A 379 4.08 -8.61 -4.45
N ARG A 380 4.48 -8.97 -3.23
CA ARG A 380 3.54 -9.30 -2.14
C ARG A 380 2.71 -8.09 -1.70
N LEU A 381 3.28 -6.88 -1.70
CA LEU A 381 2.51 -5.67 -1.39
C LEU A 381 1.45 -5.41 -2.47
N VAL A 382 1.78 -5.56 -3.76
CA VAL A 382 0.77 -5.43 -4.84
C VAL A 382 -0.33 -6.48 -4.73
N GLU A 383 -0.01 -7.68 -4.28
CA GLU A 383 -0.98 -8.75 -4.00
C GLU A 383 -1.92 -8.42 -2.83
N THR A 384 -1.38 -7.86 -1.75
CA THR A 384 -2.06 -7.78 -0.44
C THR A 384 -2.62 -6.41 -0.08
N VAL A 385 -2.14 -5.33 -0.70
CA VAL A 385 -2.59 -3.96 -0.41
C VAL A 385 -3.93 -3.67 -1.08
N GLU A 386 -4.93 -3.37 -0.25
CA GLU A 386 -6.25 -2.83 -0.62
C GLU A 386 -6.39 -1.36 -0.19
N GLU A 387 -7.57 -0.75 -0.40
CA GLU A 387 -7.81 0.64 0.01
C GLU A 387 -7.62 0.82 1.53
N ARG A 388 -6.92 1.86 1.97
CA ARG A 388 -6.67 2.14 3.40
C ARG A 388 -5.98 0.98 4.14
N THR A 389 -4.99 0.39 3.49
CA THR A 389 -4.05 -0.54 4.13
C THR A 389 -2.96 0.23 4.87
N LEU A 390 -2.66 -0.20 6.10
CA LEU A 390 -1.49 0.24 6.86
C LEU A 390 -0.33 -0.73 6.65
N VAL A 391 0.77 -0.25 6.08
CA VAL A 391 1.99 -1.06 5.89
C VAL A 391 3.01 -0.68 6.97
N LEU A 392 3.50 -1.67 7.72
CA LEU A 392 4.56 -1.47 8.71
C LEU A 392 5.84 -2.10 8.19
N LEU A 393 6.92 -1.33 8.09
CA LEU A 393 8.24 -1.81 7.65
C LEU A 393 9.25 -1.61 8.78
N ASP A 394 9.99 -2.66 9.14
CA ASP A 394 11.07 -2.59 10.13
C ASP A 394 12.43 -2.75 9.45
N GLU A 395 13.29 -1.76 9.66
CA GLU A 395 14.69 -1.67 9.21
C GLU A 395 14.89 -2.13 7.74
N PRO A 396 14.18 -1.54 6.75
CA PRO A 396 14.27 -1.95 5.35
C PRO A 396 15.66 -1.75 4.74
N GLU A 397 16.52 -0.93 5.34
CA GLU A 397 17.92 -0.76 4.95
C GLU A 397 18.79 -2.00 5.18
N ALA A 398 18.32 -2.99 5.94
CA ALA A 398 19.09 -4.18 6.28
C ALA A 398 19.51 -4.93 5.00
N HIS A 399 20.79 -4.83 4.65
CA HIS A 399 21.42 -5.41 3.46
C HIS A 399 21.04 -4.77 2.11
N LEU A 400 20.49 -3.55 2.10
CA LEU A 400 20.24 -2.78 0.87
C LEU A 400 21.28 -1.67 0.71
N HIS A 401 21.80 -1.49 -0.51
CA HIS A 401 22.59 -0.30 -0.85
C HIS A 401 21.67 0.92 -1.03
N PRO A 402 22.16 2.16 -0.82
CA PRO A 402 21.32 3.35 -0.80
C PRO A 402 20.43 3.55 -2.05
N PRO A 403 20.93 3.38 -3.30
CA PRO A 403 20.09 3.52 -4.49
C PRO A 403 18.88 2.57 -4.51
N LEU A 404 19.10 1.29 -4.21
CA LEU A 404 18.03 0.30 -4.17
C LEU A 404 17.02 0.57 -3.04
N LEU A 405 17.50 1.05 -1.89
CA LEU A 405 16.63 1.47 -0.80
C LEU A 405 15.73 2.64 -1.24
N SER A 406 16.28 3.70 -1.84
CA SER A 406 15.50 4.82 -2.38
C SER A 406 14.48 4.36 -3.43
N ALA A 407 14.88 3.52 -4.40
CA ALA A 407 13.98 2.96 -5.40
C ALA A 407 12.84 2.14 -4.77
N PHE A 408 13.15 1.37 -3.72
CA PHE A 408 12.16 0.60 -2.97
C PHE A 408 11.17 1.52 -2.22
N ILE A 409 11.65 2.53 -1.50
CA ILE A 409 10.77 3.49 -0.81
C ILE A 409 9.84 4.20 -1.80
N ARG A 410 10.36 4.57 -2.98
CA ARG A 410 9.56 5.17 -4.06
C ARG A 410 8.50 4.23 -4.60
N ALA A 411 8.86 2.98 -4.90
CA ALA A 411 7.91 1.97 -5.37
C ALA A 411 6.79 1.70 -4.35
N VAL A 412 7.11 1.64 -3.05
CA VAL A 412 6.11 1.52 -1.98
C VAL A 412 5.22 2.77 -1.91
N SER A 413 5.81 3.96 -2.00
CA SER A 413 5.06 5.22 -2.01
C SER A 413 4.05 5.28 -3.15
N ASP A 414 4.49 4.98 -4.37
CA ASP A 414 3.64 5.01 -5.57
C ASP A 414 2.49 3.99 -5.47
N LEU A 415 2.78 2.79 -4.99
CA LEU A 415 1.76 1.76 -4.76
C LEU A 415 0.67 2.25 -3.78
N LEU A 416 1.08 2.85 -2.67
CA LEU A 416 0.17 3.25 -1.60
C LEU A 416 -0.66 4.50 -1.95
N ILE A 417 -0.10 5.46 -2.71
CA ILE A 417 -0.86 6.60 -3.24
C ILE A 417 -2.07 6.12 -4.04
N ASN A 418 -1.86 5.13 -4.93
CA ASN A 418 -2.93 4.57 -5.77
C ASN A 418 -4.00 3.80 -4.98
N ARG A 419 -3.76 3.49 -3.70
CA ARG A 419 -4.65 2.72 -2.82
C ARG A 419 -5.10 3.49 -1.59
N ASN A 420 -4.87 4.81 -1.52
CA ASN A 420 -5.19 5.60 -0.32
C ASN A 420 -4.62 4.94 0.96
N GLY A 421 -3.45 4.30 0.85
CA GLY A 421 -2.78 3.56 1.91
C GLY A 421 -1.64 4.36 2.52
N VAL A 422 -1.09 3.88 3.62
CA VAL A 422 0.00 4.55 4.35
C VAL A 422 1.04 3.54 4.81
N ALA A 423 2.32 3.91 4.76
CA ALA A 423 3.39 3.15 5.38
C ALA A 423 3.90 3.85 6.63
N ILE A 424 4.25 3.08 7.65
CA ILE A 424 5.07 3.52 8.78
C ILE A 424 6.33 2.68 8.78
N ILE A 425 7.48 3.35 8.64
CA ILE A 425 8.80 2.73 8.51
C ILE A 425 9.61 3.02 9.76
N ALA A 426 9.97 1.99 10.52
CA ALA A 426 11.00 2.09 11.55
C ALA A 426 12.37 1.93 10.89
N THR A 427 13.26 2.90 11.08
CA THR A 427 14.57 2.91 10.41
C THR A 427 15.59 3.69 11.23
N HIS A 428 16.86 3.33 11.10
CA HIS A 428 18.00 4.14 11.51
C HIS A 428 18.72 4.78 10.32
N SER A 429 18.30 4.45 9.10
CA SER A 429 18.94 4.91 7.88
C SER A 429 18.55 6.35 7.52
N PRO A 430 19.51 7.29 7.49
CA PRO A 430 19.26 8.64 6.98
C PRO A 430 18.79 8.66 5.53
N VAL A 431 19.09 7.63 4.73
CA VAL A 431 18.65 7.52 3.33
C VAL A 431 17.12 7.44 3.25
N VAL A 432 16.45 6.77 4.19
CA VAL A 432 14.98 6.73 4.21
C VAL A 432 14.41 8.11 4.58
N LEU A 433 15.08 8.85 5.47
CA LEU A 433 14.67 10.20 5.84
C LEU A 433 14.77 11.18 4.66
N GLN A 434 15.76 11.01 3.77
CA GLN A 434 15.89 11.81 2.55
C GLN A 434 14.68 11.68 1.61
N GLU A 435 13.90 10.61 1.73
CA GLU A 435 12.79 10.33 0.83
C GLU A 435 11.44 10.90 1.32
N VAL A 436 11.37 11.49 2.51
CA VAL A 436 10.11 11.97 3.12
C VAL A 436 10.24 13.39 3.67
N PRO A 437 9.16 14.19 3.70
CA PRO A 437 9.18 15.49 4.36
C PRO A 437 9.25 15.37 5.89
N MET A 438 9.77 16.38 6.57
CA MET A 438 9.93 16.38 8.03
C MET A 438 8.61 16.21 8.79
N SER A 439 7.50 16.63 8.18
CA SER A 439 6.14 16.43 8.70
C SER A 439 5.72 14.97 8.79
N CYS A 440 6.42 14.07 8.10
CA CYS A 440 6.21 12.63 8.11
C CYS A 440 7.24 11.88 8.96
N VAL A 441 8.14 12.57 9.65
CA VAL A 441 9.19 11.94 10.47
C VAL A 441 8.90 12.11 11.97
N TRP A 442 9.06 11.05 12.75
CA TRP A 442 9.01 11.04 14.20
C TRP A 442 10.35 10.55 14.77
N LYS A 443 11.03 11.39 15.55
CA LYS A 443 12.23 11.03 16.31
C LYS A 443 11.83 10.52 17.69
N ILE A 444 12.12 9.26 17.99
CA ILE A 444 11.90 8.66 19.31
C ILE A 444 13.18 8.72 20.13
N ARG A 445 13.08 9.35 21.31
CA ARG A 445 14.15 9.38 22.31
C ARG A 445 13.67 8.69 23.58
N ARG A 446 14.55 7.88 24.16
CA ARG A 446 14.30 7.19 25.43
C ARG A 446 15.41 7.51 26.42
N ASN A 447 15.02 8.01 27.59
CA ASN A 447 15.92 8.20 28.72
C ASN A 447 15.32 7.51 29.95
N GLY A 448 15.88 6.35 30.31
CA GLY A 448 15.31 5.47 31.34
C GLY A 448 13.88 5.02 31.00
N ARG A 449 12.90 5.49 31.79
CA ARG A 449 11.47 5.19 31.61
C ARG A 449 10.72 6.25 30.82
N THR A 450 11.35 7.38 30.54
CA THR A 450 10.73 8.46 29.77
C THR A 450 10.95 8.20 28.29
N VAL A 451 9.84 8.17 27.54
CA VAL A 451 9.83 8.16 26.08
C VAL A 451 9.31 9.52 25.61
N VAL A 452 10.03 10.13 24.69
CA VAL A 452 9.65 11.38 24.00
C VAL A 452 9.63 11.10 22.52
N ALA A 453 8.60 11.62 21.85
CA ALA A 453 8.54 11.64 20.39
C ALA A 453 8.40 13.09 19.93
N GLU A 454 9.21 13.49 18.96
CA GLU A 454 9.25 14.84 18.41
C GLU A 454 9.51 14.81 16.91
N ARG A 455 9.19 15.89 16.21
CA ARG A 455 9.56 16.06 14.79
C ARG A 455 11.04 16.46 14.68
N PRO A 456 11.70 16.22 13.53
CA PRO A 456 12.97 16.85 13.23
C PRO A 456 12.90 18.39 13.31
N GLU A 457 14.05 19.03 13.57
CA GLU A 457 14.18 20.49 13.59
C GLU A 457 14.46 21.08 12.19
N ILE A 458 14.84 20.21 11.25
CA ILE A 458 15.19 20.54 9.87
C ILE A 458 14.27 19.80 8.90
N GLU A 459 14.20 20.30 7.66
CA GLU A 459 13.60 19.54 6.56
C GLU A 459 14.44 18.29 6.27
N THR A 460 13.76 17.17 5.98
CA THR A 460 14.40 15.89 5.71
C THR A 460 14.44 15.52 4.24
N PHE A 461 13.43 15.93 3.45
CA PHE A 461 13.34 15.57 2.04
C PHE A 461 14.51 16.17 1.24
N GLY A 462 15.33 15.31 0.62
CA GLY A 462 16.48 15.71 -0.18
C GLY A 462 17.67 16.31 0.60
N GLU A 463 17.64 16.27 1.94
CA GLU A 463 18.72 16.82 2.78
C GLU A 463 19.99 15.96 2.75
N ASN A 464 21.15 16.49 3.11
CA ASN A 464 22.41 15.76 3.20
C ASN A 464 22.39 14.65 4.27
N VAL A 465 22.85 13.45 3.89
CA VAL A 465 22.95 12.26 4.78
C VAL A 465 23.68 12.56 6.09
N GLY A 466 24.78 13.31 6.06
CA GLY A 466 25.57 13.65 7.24
C GLY A 466 24.82 14.59 8.20
N ILE A 467 24.05 15.54 7.65
CA ILE A 467 23.19 16.43 8.44
C ILE A 467 22.06 15.63 9.08
N LEU A 468 21.38 14.77 8.32
CA LEU A 468 20.34 13.88 8.85
C LEU A 468 20.86 12.92 9.93
N THR A 469 22.07 12.41 9.74
CA THR A 469 22.72 11.53 10.73
C THR A 469 22.94 12.29 12.05
N ARG A 470 23.36 13.56 12.00
CA ARG A 470 23.49 14.40 13.20
C ARG A 470 22.13 14.72 13.81
N GLU A 471 21.12 15.00 12.99
CA GLU A 471 19.76 15.29 13.44
C GLU A 471 19.12 14.11 14.21
N VAL A 472 19.36 12.87 13.77
CA VAL A 472 18.79 11.66 14.38
C VAL A 472 19.58 11.22 15.61
N PHE A 473 20.92 11.19 15.53
CA PHE A 473 21.76 10.57 16.56
C PHE A 473 22.40 11.58 17.52
N GLY A 474 22.49 12.85 17.11
CA GLY A 474 23.06 13.94 17.89
C GLY A 474 24.48 13.63 18.37
N LEU A 475 24.66 13.62 19.70
CA LEU A 475 25.95 13.46 20.37
C LEU A 475 26.68 12.13 20.12
N GLU A 476 25.99 11.03 19.78
CA GLU A 476 26.61 9.71 19.59
C GLU A 476 27.60 9.70 18.42
N VAL A 477 27.21 10.36 17.32
CA VAL A 477 28.06 10.55 16.13
C VAL A 477 29.28 11.39 16.52
N THR A 478 29.06 12.45 17.30
CA THR A 478 30.15 13.34 17.69
C THR A 478 31.17 12.66 18.64
N GLY A 479 30.73 11.70 19.46
CA GLY A 479 31.57 11.03 20.46
C GLY A 479 32.27 9.75 19.98
N SER A 480 32.04 9.32 18.74
CA SER A 480 32.52 8.05 18.21
C SER A 480 33.23 8.19 16.85
N GLY A 481 33.95 7.16 16.42
CA GLY A 481 34.62 7.11 15.12
C GLY A 481 35.60 8.25 14.86
N PHE A 482 35.64 8.74 13.61
CA PHE A 482 36.55 9.80 13.19
C PHE A 482 36.24 11.14 13.88
N HIS A 483 34.99 11.43 14.25
CA HIS A 483 34.63 12.67 14.96
C HIS A 483 35.39 12.81 16.28
N ARG A 484 35.58 11.71 17.01
CA ARG A 484 36.40 11.71 18.23
C ARG A 484 37.86 12.01 17.92
N MET A 485 38.43 11.38 16.88
CA MET A 485 39.81 11.62 16.47
C MET A 485 40.04 13.09 16.11
N LEU A 486 39.12 13.71 15.37
CA LEU A 486 39.20 15.13 15.03
C LEU A 486 39.10 16.02 16.27
N ARG A 487 38.18 15.72 17.18
CA ARG A 487 38.02 16.48 18.42
C ARG A 487 39.25 16.40 19.32
N ASP A 488 39.84 15.21 19.46
CA ASP A 488 41.03 14.99 20.29
C ASP A 488 42.22 15.82 19.75
N GLN A 489 42.37 15.94 18.43
CA GLN A 489 43.39 16.80 17.81
C GLN A 489 43.12 18.29 18.03
N VAL A 490 41.88 18.75 17.86
CA VAL A 490 41.51 20.15 18.14
C VAL A 490 41.72 20.49 19.62
N ALA A 491 41.38 19.57 20.51
CA ALA A 491 41.57 19.72 21.96
C ALA A 491 43.06 19.71 22.38
N ALA A 492 43.92 19.04 21.61
CA ALA A 492 45.38 19.10 21.80
C ALA A 492 45.99 20.45 21.39
N GLY A 493 45.19 21.38 20.84
CA GLY A 493 45.61 22.74 20.50
C GLY A 493 46.07 22.92 19.06
N GLY A 494 45.97 21.88 18.21
CA GLY A 494 46.37 21.98 16.80
C GLY A 494 45.56 23.03 16.03
N ASP A 495 46.21 23.74 15.11
CA ASP A 495 45.52 24.59 14.12
C ASP A 495 45.00 23.78 12.92
N PHE A 496 44.33 24.43 11.98
CA PHE A 496 43.70 23.71 10.85
C PHE A 496 44.74 22.98 9.98
N ASP A 497 45.86 23.63 9.67
CA ASP A 497 46.87 23.07 8.77
C ASP A 497 47.65 21.95 9.47
N GLU A 498 47.99 22.12 10.74
CA GLU A 498 48.62 21.09 11.57
C GLU A 498 47.76 19.84 11.69
N ILE A 499 46.44 19.99 11.87
CA ILE A 499 45.52 18.85 11.97
C ILE A 499 45.38 18.15 10.62
N VAL A 500 45.29 18.88 9.51
CA VAL A 500 45.24 18.28 8.17
C VAL A 500 46.53 17.52 7.85
N GLU A 501 47.69 18.08 8.23
CA GLU A 501 48.99 17.43 8.09
C GLU A 501 49.13 16.21 9.00
N HIS A 502 48.58 16.25 10.22
CA HIS A 502 48.53 15.10 11.14
C HIS A 502 47.82 13.89 10.52
N PHE A 503 46.75 14.14 9.75
CA PHE A 503 46.05 13.11 8.98
C PHE A 503 46.67 12.86 7.59
N VAL A 504 47.85 13.40 7.31
CA VAL A 504 48.64 13.21 6.07
C VAL A 504 47.80 13.50 4.81
N GLY A 505 46.93 14.52 4.87
CA GLY A 505 46.04 14.89 3.77
C GLY A 505 44.90 13.89 3.50
N GLN A 506 44.70 12.89 4.35
CA GLN A 506 43.63 11.88 4.22
C GLN A 506 42.28 12.34 4.82
N LEU A 507 42.17 13.62 5.18
CA LEU A 507 40.96 14.21 5.72
C LEU A 507 40.05 14.70 4.59
N GLY A 508 38.91 14.05 4.38
CA GLY A 508 37.90 14.47 3.41
C GLY A 508 37.25 15.83 3.75
N LEU A 509 36.51 16.41 2.80
CA LEU A 509 35.92 17.75 2.94
C LEU A 509 35.01 17.90 4.16
N GLU A 510 34.20 16.89 4.48
CA GLU A 510 33.35 16.93 5.68
C GLU A 510 34.20 16.98 6.96
N GLY A 511 35.25 16.15 7.03
CA GLY A 511 36.20 16.16 8.14
C GLY A 511 36.88 17.51 8.32
N GLN A 512 37.31 18.13 7.21
CA GLN A 512 37.89 19.47 7.23
C GLN A 512 36.89 20.53 7.71
N ALA A 513 35.64 20.47 7.24
CA ALA A 513 34.59 21.38 7.69
C ALA A 513 34.30 21.23 9.19
N ILE A 514 34.29 19.99 9.71
CA ILE A 514 34.16 19.70 11.14
C ILE A 514 35.32 20.31 11.93
N VAL A 515 36.57 20.10 11.50
CA VAL A 515 37.76 20.66 12.18
C VAL A 515 37.68 22.18 12.25
N ARG A 516 37.35 22.86 11.13
CA ARG A 516 37.18 24.32 11.12
C ARG A 516 36.13 24.79 12.11
N GLY A 517 34.97 24.12 12.13
CA GLY A 517 33.91 24.44 13.08
C GLY A 517 34.32 24.24 14.55
N LEU A 518 35.05 23.16 14.85
CA LEU A 518 35.52 22.86 16.20
C LEU A 518 36.61 23.85 16.66
N ILE A 519 37.54 24.24 15.79
CA ILE A 519 38.55 25.27 16.08
C ILE A 519 37.87 26.60 16.37
N ALA A 520 36.94 27.05 15.51
CA ALA A 520 36.22 28.30 15.71
C ALA A 520 35.45 28.32 17.05
N ALA A 521 34.85 27.20 17.45
CA ALA A 521 34.18 27.08 18.74
C ALA A 521 35.14 27.04 19.94
N ARG A 522 36.32 26.43 19.79
CA ARG A 522 37.38 26.42 20.82
C ARG A 522 37.90 27.84 21.06
N ASP A 523 38.24 28.54 19.98
CA ASP A 523 38.86 29.86 20.05
C ASP A 523 37.87 30.91 20.56
N ALA A 524 36.59 30.83 20.17
CA ALA A 524 35.53 31.69 20.70
C ALA A 524 35.26 31.52 22.21
N ASN A 525 35.56 30.35 22.78
CA ASN A 525 35.41 30.08 24.22
C ASN A 525 36.70 30.34 25.02
N GLY A 526 37.81 30.69 24.35
CA GLY A 526 39.11 30.99 24.98
C GLY A 526 39.37 32.49 25.19
N ASP A 527 38.49 33.36 24.69
CA ASP A 527 38.57 34.83 24.77
C ASP A 527 37.72 35.45 25.92
N ASP A 528 37.14 34.61 26.80
CA ASP A 528 36.56 34.98 28.11
C ASP A 528 37.48 34.49 29.24
#